data_AF-A0A3E0VVZ2-F1
#
_entry.id   AF-A0A3E0VVZ2-F1
#
_cell.length_a   1.000
_cell.length_b   1.000
_cell.length_c   1.000
_cell.angle_alpha   90.00
_cell.angle_beta   90.00
_cell.angle_gamma   90.00
#
_symmetry.space_group_name_H-M   'P 1'
#
loop_
_entity.id
_entity.type
_entity.pdbx_description
1 polymer ?
#
loop_
_entity_poly.entity_id
_entity_poly.type
_entity_poly.pdbx_seq_one_letter_code
_entity_poly.pdbx_strand_id
1 'polypeptide(L)'
;MSEVPSTRRARREHERLLSERADGGRATEIPPGIVAHLTGARPVVPIVPAQVLEHLAPARVADVPVNPAPAAEAVPVGRPLPAVRTVSPARPLLGKPGRSRPSKKRRVANIAVMTAAFGLIATMALPAYAFSTSGAFSPVSDAAPFGAGQQSIQSSADQAALAVTRDDYQAPTQEELKAQQLAAAAAAQAASQAAALKLSSSTAITAAAYPSTVAPAVQALAQQLMDAVASGKLVGSRPDHIKEIGYLASGQVVDGCGVDIRVLQTIKVAVDNFSKVGVSDINRLCTGQIEGAGTNSPHYRSGGGHAVDFYILNGHSLTGGDSDSMKLLRLLDPLVPPNTNVGQSGCRSSGSGFVNLSEFSDSCSHLHVDFISARGSTLS
;
A
#
# COMPACT_ATOMS: atom_id res chain seq x y z
N MET A 1 -7.38 28.68 -40.56
CA MET A 1 -6.79 27.39 -40.99
C MET A 1 -5.30 27.62 -41.18
N SER A 2 -4.48 27.22 -40.21
CA SER A 2 -3.02 27.35 -40.32
C SER A 2 -2.46 26.07 -40.94
N GLU A 3 -1.69 26.20 -42.02
CA GLU A 3 -1.03 25.08 -42.68
C GLU A 3 -0.06 24.37 -41.73
N VAL A 4 -0.20 23.05 -41.62
CA VAL A 4 0.71 22.20 -40.86
C VAL A 4 1.96 21.94 -41.71
N PRO A 5 3.18 22.21 -41.22
CA PRO A 5 4.39 22.01 -42.01
C PRO A 5 4.61 20.52 -42.33
N SER A 6 4.70 20.17 -43.62
CA SER A 6 4.77 18.77 -44.10
C SER A 6 6.16 18.14 -44.00
N THR A 7 7.20 18.89 -43.63
CA THR A 7 8.57 18.39 -43.55
C THR A 7 9.18 18.54 -42.17
N ARG A 8 10.03 17.58 -41.78
CA ARG A 8 10.75 17.60 -40.48
C ARG A 8 11.59 18.85 -40.28
N ARG A 9 12.14 19.43 -41.35
CA ARG A 9 12.90 20.68 -41.28
C ARG A 9 12.00 21.87 -40.95
N ALA A 10 10.86 21.99 -41.63
CA ALA A 10 9.90 23.06 -41.37
C ALA A 10 9.27 22.95 -39.97
N ARG A 11 9.12 21.73 -39.44
CA ARG A 11 8.67 21.51 -38.04
C ARG A 11 9.68 22.04 -37.02
N ARG A 12 10.99 21.83 -37.24
CA ARG A 12 12.05 22.34 -36.35
C ARG A 12 12.19 23.86 -36.40
N GLU A 13 12.04 24.46 -37.58
CA GLU A 13 12.05 25.92 -37.73
C GLU A 13 10.83 26.56 -37.05
N HIS A 14 9.66 25.94 -37.15
CA HIS A 14 8.45 26.39 -36.44
C HIS A 14 8.58 26.27 -34.91
N GLU A 15 9.15 25.17 -34.40
CA GLU A 15 9.42 24.99 -32.96
C GLU A 15 10.43 26.03 -32.44
N ARG A 16 11.46 26.36 -33.23
CA ARG A 16 12.44 27.39 -32.85
C ARG A 16 11.80 28.78 -32.71
N LEU A 17 10.96 29.17 -33.67
CA LEU A 17 10.26 30.47 -33.66
C LEU A 17 9.27 30.59 -32.49
N LEU A 18 8.66 29.47 -32.07
CA LEU A 18 7.82 29.46 -30.87
C LEU A 18 8.64 29.64 -29.59
N SER A 19 9.85 29.09 -29.51
CA SER A 19 10.72 29.27 -28.34
C SER A 19 11.26 30.71 -28.21
N GLU A 20 11.61 31.36 -29.31
CA GLU A 20 12.11 32.75 -29.31
C GLU A 20 11.02 33.75 -28.91
N ARG A 21 9.74 33.40 -29.06
CA ARG A 21 8.60 34.23 -28.65
C ARG A 21 8.25 34.09 -27.16
N ALA A 22 8.70 33.02 -26.51
CA ALA A 22 8.44 32.77 -25.09
C ALA A 22 9.40 33.54 -24.15
N ASP A 23 10.60 33.90 -24.61
CA ASP A 23 11.63 34.55 -23.79
C ASP A 23 11.61 36.09 -23.78
N GLY A 24 10.68 36.72 -24.50
CA GLY A 24 10.63 38.19 -24.66
C GLY A 24 10.01 39.00 -23.51
N GLY A 25 9.54 38.35 -22.43
CA GLY A 25 8.79 39.00 -21.35
C GLY A 25 9.63 39.45 -20.16
N ARG A 26 10.60 40.35 -20.35
CA ARG A 26 11.38 40.92 -19.23
C ARG A 26 10.62 42.10 -18.60
N ALA A 27 10.09 41.88 -17.40
CA ALA A 27 9.41 42.90 -16.59
C ALA A 27 10.38 44.02 -16.17
N THR A 28 10.00 45.26 -16.43
CA THR A 28 10.59 46.47 -15.87
C THR A 28 10.12 46.68 -14.43
N GLU A 29 11.07 46.91 -13.52
CA GLU A 29 10.86 47.28 -12.12
C GLU A 29 10.10 48.62 -12.00
N ILE A 30 9.13 48.69 -11.08
CA ILE A 30 8.51 49.93 -10.60
C ILE A 30 8.78 50.04 -9.09
N PRO A 31 9.32 51.16 -8.58
CA PRO A 31 9.66 51.33 -7.17
C PRO A 31 8.42 51.67 -6.30
N PRO A 32 8.50 51.48 -4.96
CA PRO A 32 7.35 51.61 -4.08
C PRO A 32 7.15 53.04 -3.59
N GLY A 33 5.90 53.50 -3.63
CA GLY A 33 5.48 54.70 -2.92
C GLY A 33 4.14 55.24 -3.43
N ILE A 34 3.09 55.06 -2.63
CA ILE A 34 2.10 56.08 -2.20
C ILE A 34 0.81 55.37 -1.75
N VAL A 35 0.46 55.70 -0.52
CA VAL A 35 -0.76 55.32 0.20
C VAL A 35 -1.93 56.14 -0.36
N ALA A 36 -3.05 55.49 -0.70
CA ALA A 36 -4.36 56.14 -0.75
C ALA A 36 -5.48 55.16 -0.46
N HIS A 37 -6.21 55.46 0.62
CA HIS A 37 -7.57 55.00 0.90
C HIS A 37 -8.47 55.10 -0.33
N LEU A 38 -9.31 54.09 -0.58
CA LEU A 38 -10.66 54.30 -1.08
C LEU A 38 -11.56 53.09 -0.77
N THR A 39 -12.69 53.45 -0.20
CA THR A 39 -13.82 52.65 0.27
C THR A 39 -14.69 52.13 -0.88
N GLY A 40 -15.20 50.90 -0.72
CA GLY A 40 -16.58 50.53 -1.06
C GLY A 40 -16.96 50.34 -2.52
N ALA A 41 -17.22 49.08 -2.91
CA ALA A 41 -18.45 48.65 -3.61
C ALA A 41 -18.39 47.14 -3.88
N ARG A 42 -19.41 46.42 -3.41
CA ARG A 42 -19.67 45.01 -3.77
C ARG A 42 -20.38 44.97 -5.13
N PRO A 43 -19.96 44.13 -6.10
CA PRO A 43 -20.82 43.81 -7.23
C PRO A 43 -21.83 42.72 -6.84
N VAL A 44 -23.09 43.06 -7.00
CA VAL A 44 -24.25 42.18 -6.98
C VAL A 44 -24.18 41.27 -8.22
N VAL A 45 -24.22 39.95 -8.00
CA VAL A 45 -24.36 38.96 -9.09
C VAL A 45 -25.86 38.72 -9.34
N PRO A 46 -26.35 38.79 -10.59
CA PRO A 46 -27.74 38.48 -10.88
C PRO A 46 -28.01 36.98 -10.84
N ILE A 47 -29.10 36.62 -10.15
CA ILE A 47 -29.74 35.32 -10.13
C ILE A 47 -30.40 35.10 -11.50
N VAL A 48 -30.04 34.01 -12.19
CA VAL A 48 -30.75 33.53 -13.39
C VAL A 48 -31.70 32.41 -12.97
N PRO A 49 -32.99 32.44 -13.37
CA PRO A 49 -33.96 31.42 -13.00
C PRO A 49 -33.76 30.12 -13.78
N ALA A 50 -34.04 29.02 -13.10
CA ALA A 50 -34.17 27.68 -13.66
C ALA A 50 -35.28 27.63 -14.71
N GLN A 51 -34.97 27.13 -15.90
CA GLN A 51 -35.95 26.70 -16.88
C GLN A 51 -35.86 25.19 -17.07
N VAL A 52 -37.01 24.57 -16.84
CA VAL A 52 -37.40 23.21 -17.17
C VAL A 52 -37.41 23.05 -18.69
N LEU A 53 -36.77 22.01 -19.22
CA LEU A 53 -37.23 21.41 -20.47
C LEU A 53 -37.00 19.89 -20.47
N GLU A 54 -38.11 19.24 -20.78
CA GLU A 54 -38.38 17.83 -20.93
C GLU A 54 -37.68 17.14 -22.12
N HIS A 55 -37.66 15.80 -22.03
CA HIS A 55 -37.75 14.81 -23.12
C HIS A 55 -36.62 14.74 -24.16
N LEU A 56 -35.74 13.74 -24.01
CA LEU A 56 -35.15 13.02 -25.14
C LEU A 56 -34.93 11.54 -24.80
N ALA A 57 -35.55 10.69 -25.62
CA ALA A 57 -35.61 9.24 -25.57
C ALA A 57 -34.24 8.55 -25.83
N PRO A 58 -34.08 7.26 -25.46
CA PRO A 58 -32.81 6.54 -25.58
C PRO A 58 -32.46 6.20 -27.03
N ALA A 59 -31.26 6.59 -27.46
CA ALA A 59 -30.67 6.17 -28.72
C ALA A 59 -30.27 4.68 -28.64
N ARG A 60 -30.65 3.95 -29.71
CA ARG A 60 -30.46 2.52 -29.91
C ARG A 60 -28.97 2.14 -29.94
N VAL A 61 -28.70 0.99 -29.34
CA VAL A 61 -27.50 0.16 -29.49
C VAL A 61 -27.31 -0.16 -30.97
N ALA A 62 -26.15 0.20 -31.52
CA ALA A 62 -25.68 -0.31 -32.80
C ALA A 62 -24.69 -1.45 -32.53
N ASP A 63 -25.06 -2.64 -32.97
CA ASP A 63 -24.25 -3.84 -32.99
C ASP A 63 -22.95 -3.59 -33.76
N VAL A 64 -21.81 -3.81 -33.10
CA VAL A 64 -20.49 -3.87 -33.74
C VAL A 64 -20.21 -5.33 -34.12
N PRO A 65 -19.95 -5.65 -35.40
CA PRO A 65 -19.67 -7.01 -35.82
C PRO A 65 -18.31 -7.49 -35.29
N VAL A 66 -18.34 -8.64 -34.61
CA VAL A 66 -17.19 -9.46 -34.25
C VAL A 66 -16.57 -10.04 -35.52
N ASN A 67 -15.33 -9.68 -35.82
CA ASN A 67 -14.54 -10.35 -36.85
C ASN A 67 -13.78 -11.54 -36.22
N PRO A 68 -13.87 -12.75 -36.79
CA PRO A 68 -13.21 -13.94 -36.26
C PRO A 68 -11.71 -13.97 -36.60
N ALA A 69 -10.94 -14.56 -35.68
CA ALA A 69 -9.55 -14.92 -35.84
C ALA A 69 -9.35 -15.96 -36.96
N PRO A 70 -8.24 -15.92 -37.72
CA PRO A 70 -7.77 -17.09 -38.45
C PRO A 70 -6.87 -17.96 -37.57
N ALA A 71 -7.26 -19.23 -37.49
CA ALA A 71 -6.47 -20.33 -36.96
C ALA A 71 -5.48 -20.86 -38.01
N ALA A 72 -4.41 -21.45 -37.49
CA ALA A 72 -3.61 -22.54 -38.03
C ALA A 72 -2.75 -22.27 -39.29
N GLU A 73 -1.43 -22.42 -39.10
CA GLU A 73 -0.68 -23.32 -39.98
C GLU A 73 0.50 -23.95 -39.22
N ALA A 74 0.42 -25.27 -39.07
CA ALA A 74 1.49 -26.15 -38.63
C ALA A 74 1.97 -26.93 -39.85
N VAL A 75 3.28 -26.97 -40.09
CA VAL A 75 3.90 -27.90 -41.05
C VAL A 75 5.18 -28.50 -40.43
N PRO A 76 5.47 -29.79 -40.69
CA PRO A 76 6.35 -30.62 -39.85
C PRO A 76 7.66 -31.05 -40.57
N VAL A 77 8.39 -31.95 -39.90
CA VAL A 77 9.46 -32.84 -40.44
C VAL A 77 10.80 -32.13 -40.70
N GLY A 78 11.98 -32.57 -40.24
CA GLY A 78 12.44 -33.76 -39.55
C GLY A 78 13.95 -33.95 -39.80
N ARG A 79 14.57 -34.83 -38.98
CA ARG A 79 15.80 -35.64 -39.24
C ARG A 79 17.19 -35.13 -38.73
N PRO A 80 18.19 -36.04 -38.58
CA PRO A 80 18.61 -36.57 -37.29
C PRO A 80 20.10 -36.33 -36.93
N LEU A 81 20.44 -36.67 -35.69
CA LEU A 81 21.80 -36.78 -35.12
C LEU A 81 22.67 -37.80 -35.89
N PRO A 82 24.00 -37.61 -35.88
CA PRO A 82 24.90 -38.53 -35.17
C PRO A 82 26.06 -37.76 -34.49
N ALA A 83 26.93 -38.25 -33.61
CA ALA A 83 27.14 -39.52 -32.94
C ALA A 83 28.01 -39.24 -31.69
N VAL A 84 27.86 -40.15 -30.73
CA VAL A 84 28.66 -40.36 -29.53
C VAL A 84 30.16 -40.46 -29.84
N ARG A 85 31.00 -39.81 -29.02
CA ARG A 85 32.39 -40.26 -28.81
C ARG A 85 32.75 -40.18 -27.33
N THR A 86 32.48 -41.28 -26.65
CA THR A 86 33.08 -41.66 -25.37
C THR A 86 34.52 -42.11 -25.58
N VAL A 87 35.47 -41.51 -24.87
CA VAL A 87 36.77 -42.13 -24.59
C VAL A 87 37.00 -42.05 -23.08
N SER A 88 37.05 -43.23 -22.46
CA SER A 88 37.35 -43.45 -21.04
C SER A 88 38.89 -43.52 -20.82
N PRO A 89 39.41 -43.93 -19.65
CA PRO A 89 40.21 -43.05 -18.81
C PRO A 89 41.70 -43.45 -18.76
N ALA A 90 42.58 -42.51 -18.44
CA ALA A 90 43.95 -42.81 -18.04
C ALA A 90 44.12 -42.53 -16.54
N ARG A 91 44.23 -43.61 -15.75
CA ARG A 91 44.99 -43.69 -14.48
C ARG A 91 46.32 -44.40 -14.83
N PRO A 92 47.34 -44.50 -13.96
CA PRO A 92 47.50 -43.92 -12.61
C PRO A 92 48.87 -43.25 -12.42
N LEU A 93 49.11 -42.52 -11.32
CA LEU A 93 50.40 -42.62 -10.61
C LEU A 93 50.29 -42.22 -9.14
N LEU A 94 51.02 -43.02 -8.37
CA LEU A 94 51.24 -43.15 -6.95
C LEU A 94 51.81 -41.84 -6.32
N GLY A 95 51.16 -41.33 -5.27
CA GLY A 95 51.61 -40.16 -4.52
C GLY A 95 51.46 -40.34 -3.01
N LYS A 96 52.54 -40.06 -2.27
CA LYS A 96 52.79 -40.22 -0.82
C LYS A 96 51.72 -39.61 0.12
N PRO A 97 51.58 -40.11 1.37
CA PRO A 97 50.62 -39.57 2.34
C PRO A 97 51.08 -38.20 2.88
N GLY A 98 50.40 -37.14 2.45
CA GLY A 98 50.56 -35.78 2.97
C GLY A 98 49.63 -35.52 4.16
N ARG A 99 50.22 -35.07 5.27
CA ARG A 99 49.63 -34.64 6.55
C ARG A 99 48.35 -33.79 6.35
N SER A 100 47.19 -34.31 6.77
CA SER A 100 45.90 -33.64 6.62
C SER A 100 45.77 -32.44 7.58
N ARG A 101 45.71 -31.23 7.02
CA ARG A 101 45.27 -30.03 7.75
C ARG A 101 43.75 -30.07 7.94
N PRO A 102 43.21 -29.65 9.10
CA PRO A 102 41.78 -29.70 9.37
C PRO A 102 41.01 -28.74 8.45
N SER A 103 39.99 -29.26 7.76
CA SER A 103 39.21 -28.50 6.80
C SER A 103 38.25 -27.52 7.49
N LYS A 104 38.11 -26.32 6.90
CA LYS A 104 37.25 -25.21 7.37
C LYS A 104 35.75 -25.57 7.47
N LYS A 105 35.34 -26.75 6.99
CA LYS A 105 33.94 -27.22 7.05
C LYS A 105 33.46 -27.54 8.47
N ARG A 106 34.36 -27.79 9.42
CA ARG A 106 33.99 -28.10 10.82
C ARG A 106 33.69 -26.86 11.69
N ARG A 107 33.98 -25.64 11.21
CA ARG A 107 33.70 -24.40 11.98
C ARG A 107 32.31 -23.81 11.73
N VAL A 108 31.63 -24.19 10.65
CA VAL A 108 30.27 -23.68 10.35
C VAL A 108 29.19 -24.47 11.11
N ALA A 109 29.43 -25.76 11.38
CA ALA A 109 28.48 -26.61 12.11
C ALA A 109 28.28 -26.18 13.58
N ASN A 110 29.30 -25.63 14.25
CA ASN A 110 29.19 -25.23 15.66
C ASN A 110 28.55 -23.84 15.86
N ILE A 111 28.49 -23.00 14.82
CA ILE A 111 27.84 -21.68 14.90
C ILE A 111 26.33 -21.82 14.68
N ALA A 112 25.89 -22.73 13.80
CA ALA A 112 24.47 -22.99 13.56
C ALA A 112 23.74 -23.64 14.76
N VAL A 113 24.46 -24.37 15.62
CA VAL A 113 23.87 -25.05 16.78
C VAL A 113 23.69 -24.10 17.99
N MET A 114 24.49 -23.04 18.10
CA MET A 114 24.37 -22.08 19.22
C MET A 114 23.33 -20.97 18.99
N THR A 115 22.95 -20.65 17.75
CA THR A 115 21.86 -19.70 17.47
C THR A 115 20.46 -20.31 17.59
N ALA A 116 20.33 -21.63 17.47
CA ALA A 116 19.05 -22.32 17.68
C ALA A 116 18.62 -22.34 19.16
N ALA A 117 19.56 -22.23 20.11
CA ALA A 117 19.26 -22.29 21.55
C ALA A 117 18.78 -20.94 22.13
N PHE A 118 19.16 -19.79 21.55
CA PHE A 118 18.65 -18.48 21.98
C PHE A 118 17.32 -18.09 21.32
N GLY A 119 16.91 -18.76 20.23
CA GLY A 119 15.62 -18.52 19.57
C GLY A 119 14.42 -19.19 20.26
N LEU A 120 14.64 -20.04 21.27
CA LEU A 120 13.58 -20.83 21.92
C LEU A 120 13.12 -20.32 23.29
N ILE A 121 13.70 -19.24 23.81
CA ILE A 121 13.32 -18.66 25.13
C ILE A 121 12.33 -17.48 24.99
N ALA A 122 11.83 -17.19 23.78
CA ALA A 122 10.86 -16.10 23.53
C ALA A 122 9.41 -16.59 23.29
N THR A 123 9.07 -17.85 23.58
CA THR A 123 7.73 -18.42 23.31
C THR A 123 6.97 -18.84 24.57
N MET A 124 7.13 -18.09 25.67
CA MET A 124 6.31 -18.24 26.89
C MET A 124 5.66 -16.91 27.30
N ALA A 125 5.33 -16.05 26.34
CA ALA A 125 4.33 -15.01 26.52
C ALA A 125 3.21 -15.29 25.53
N LEU A 126 2.34 -16.24 25.87
CA LEU A 126 1.03 -16.37 25.23
C LEU A 126 0.30 -15.05 25.49
N PRO A 127 -0.05 -14.27 24.45
CA PRO A 127 -1.06 -13.25 24.62
C PRO A 127 -2.37 -14.02 24.86
N ALA A 128 -2.91 -13.93 26.06
CA ALA A 128 -4.27 -14.37 26.35
C ALA A 128 -5.27 -13.44 25.63
N TYR A 129 -5.35 -13.54 24.31
CA TYR A 129 -6.42 -12.94 23.50
C TYR A 129 -7.24 -14.08 22.89
N ALA A 130 -7.90 -14.82 23.77
CA ALA A 130 -8.99 -15.73 23.41
C ALA A 130 -10.17 -15.54 24.38
N PHE A 131 -10.42 -14.31 24.82
CA PHE A 131 -11.63 -13.93 25.55
C PHE A 131 -12.09 -12.53 25.11
N SER A 132 -12.64 -12.43 23.91
CA SER A 132 -13.51 -11.31 23.54
C SER A 132 -14.60 -11.82 22.61
N THR A 133 -15.51 -12.61 23.17
CA THR A 133 -16.88 -12.63 22.65
C THR A 133 -17.61 -11.45 23.26
N SER A 134 -18.02 -10.51 22.43
CA SER A 134 -18.79 -9.32 22.81
C SER A 134 -20.14 -9.79 23.38
N GLY A 135 -20.35 -9.68 24.69
CA GLY A 135 -21.67 -9.90 25.32
C GLY A 135 -21.72 -10.76 26.58
N ALA A 136 -20.60 -11.36 27.04
CA ALA A 136 -20.67 -12.33 28.15
C ALA A 136 -20.63 -11.75 29.58
N PHE A 137 -20.37 -10.46 29.79
CA PHE A 137 -20.34 -9.88 31.14
C PHE A 137 -20.88 -8.45 31.16
N SER A 138 -22.12 -8.28 31.58
CA SER A 138 -22.58 -7.03 32.17
C SER A 138 -22.14 -7.01 33.64
N PRO A 139 -21.29 -6.07 34.09
CA PRO A 139 -20.95 -5.98 35.49
C PRO A 139 -22.18 -5.55 36.29
N VAL A 140 -22.58 -6.36 37.27
CA VAL A 140 -23.63 -5.98 38.23
C VAL A 140 -23.00 -5.01 39.23
N SER A 141 -23.50 -3.79 39.27
CA SER A 141 -23.06 -2.75 40.20
C SER A 141 -23.68 -2.95 41.57
N ASP A 142 -23.17 -3.88 42.38
CA ASP A 142 -23.47 -3.94 43.81
C ASP A 142 -22.16 -3.93 44.61
N ALA A 143 -21.75 -2.73 45.02
CA ALA A 143 -20.68 -2.52 45.98
C ALA A 143 -21.29 -2.47 47.40
N ALA A 144 -21.54 -3.63 47.99
CA ALA A 144 -21.68 -3.77 49.44
C ALA A 144 -20.36 -4.27 50.04
N PRO A 145 -19.88 -3.70 51.16
CA PRO A 145 -18.61 -4.10 51.75
C PRO A 145 -18.72 -5.51 52.35
N PHE A 146 -17.95 -6.44 51.80
CA PHE A 146 -17.87 -7.82 52.27
C PHE A 146 -17.23 -7.88 53.67
N GLY A 147 -18.02 -8.28 54.67
CA GLY A 147 -17.50 -8.71 55.96
C GLY A 147 -16.74 -10.04 55.81
N ALA A 148 -15.57 -10.12 56.43
CA ALA A 148 -14.71 -11.30 56.39
C ALA A 148 -15.47 -12.55 56.88
N GLY A 149 -15.62 -13.55 56.00
CA GLY A 149 -16.06 -14.89 56.40
C GLY A 149 -17.04 -15.65 55.49
N GLN A 150 -17.51 -15.11 54.35
CA GLN A 150 -18.41 -15.87 53.48
C GLN A 150 -17.94 -15.87 52.02
N GLN A 151 -17.41 -17.00 51.57
CA GLN A 151 -17.32 -17.38 50.16
C GLN A 151 -18.38 -18.44 49.88
N SER A 152 -19.60 -18.03 49.52
CA SER A 152 -20.58 -18.91 48.92
C SER A 152 -20.68 -18.60 47.43
N ILE A 153 -20.30 -19.56 46.58
CA ILE A 153 -20.51 -19.48 45.14
C ILE A 153 -22.00 -19.71 44.88
N GLN A 154 -22.72 -18.66 44.49
CA GLN A 154 -24.07 -18.80 43.94
C GLN A 154 -23.94 -19.15 42.45
N SER A 155 -24.08 -20.44 42.14
CA SER A 155 -24.37 -20.88 40.77
C SER A 155 -25.87 -20.68 40.51
N SER A 156 -26.21 -19.80 39.58
CA SER A 156 -27.58 -19.64 39.08
C SER A 156 -28.07 -20.97 38.50
N ALA A 157 -29.30 -21.35 38.89
CA ALA A 157 -29.93 -22.62 38.57
C ALA A 157 -30.31 -22.82 37.09
N ASP A 158 -29.86 -21.94 36.19
CA ASP A 158 -30.11 -22.02 34.74
C ASP A 158 -28.98 -22.70 33.96
N GLN A 159 -27.89 -23.12 34.61
CA GLN A 159 -26.95 -24.10 34.05
C GLN A 159 -27.44 -25.53 34.33
N ALA A 160 -28.69 -25.82 33.96
CA ALA A 160 -29.19 -27.18 33.93
C ALA A 160 -28.48 -27.94 32.80
N ALA A 161 -27.42 -28.66 33.16
CA ALA A 161 -26.89 -29.84 32.49
C ALA A 161 -26.83 -29.76 30.94
N LEU A 162 -25.88 -28.99 30.41
CA LEU A 162 -25.11 -29.55 29.28
C LEU A 162 -24.41 -30.77 29.86
N ALA A 163 -24.94 -31.95 29.58
CA ALA A 163 -24.25 -33.20 29.88
C ALA A 163 -22.95 -33.21 29.09
N VAL A 164 -21.89 -32.64 29.67
CA VAL A 164 -20.52 -32.75 29.15
C VAL A 164 -20.11 -34.20 29.38
N THR A 165 -20.53 -35.07 28.48
CA THR A 165 -20.03 -36.44 28.41
C THR A 165 -18.59 -36.40 27.93
N ARG A 166 -17.70 -37.13 28.62
CA ARG A 166 -16.29 -37.26 28.23
C ARG A 166 -16.11 -38.02 26.91
N ASP A 167 -17.15 -38.72 26.46
CA ASP A 167 -17.09 -39.63 25.32
C ASP A 167 -17.28 -38.93 23.96
N ASP A 168 -17.76 -37.69 23.94
CA ASP A 168 -17.90 -36.88 22.71
C ASP A 168 -16.63 -36.06 22.38
N TYR A 169 -15.51 -36.32 23.08
CA TYR A 169 -14.24 -35.66 22.80
C TYR A 169 -13.60 -36.23 21.53
N GLN A 170 -13.85 -35.59 20.38
CA GLN A 170 -13.02 -35.82 19.20
C GLN A 170 -11.69 -35.08 19.35
N ALA A 171 -10.61 -35.86 19.41
CA ALA A 171 -9.26 -35.32 19.34
C ALA A 171 -9.04 -34.68 17.95
N PRO A 172 -8.52 -33.44 17.87
CA PRO A 172 -8.21 -32.79 16.61
C PRO A 172 -7.32 -33.68 15.73
N THR A 173 -7.68 -33.79 14.46
CA THR A 173 -6.87 -34.51 13.49
C THR A 173 -5.51 -33.81 13.29
N GLN A 174 -4.51 -34.55 12.83
CA GLN A 174 -3.18 -33.97 12.54
C GLN A 174 -3.25 -32.82 11.53
N GLU A 175 -4.21 -32.88 10.60
CA GLU A 175 -4.41 -31.85 9.58
C GLU A 175 -5.00 -30.56 10.18
N GLU A 176 -5.95 -30.68 11.11
CA GLU A 176 -6.50 -29.54 11.86
C GLU A 176 -5.46 -28.90 12.78
N LEU A 177 -4.64 -29.71 13.46
CA LEU A 177 -3.54 -29.18 14.29
C LEU A 177 -2.53 -28.41 13.44
N LYS A 178 -2.19 -28.92 12.25
CA LYS A 178 -1.28 -28.23 11.32
C LYS A 178 -1.91 -26.94 10.78
N ALA A 179 -3.20 -26.94 10.46
CA ALA A 179 -3.93 -25.75 10.03
C ALA A 179 -3.97 -24.69 11.13
N GLN A 180 -4.22 -25.10 12.38
CA GLN A 180 -4.19 -24.20 13.55
C GLN A 180 -2.79 -23.63 13.81
N GLN A 181 -1.74 -24.45 13.67
CA GLN A 181 -0.35 -23.99 13.81
C GLN A 181 0.03 -22.99 12.71
N LEU A 182 -0.40 -23.21 11.47
CA LEU A 182 -0.19 -22.27 10.37
C LEU A 182 -0.97 -20.97 10.58
N ALA A 183 -2.21 -21.04 11.05
CA ALA A 183 -3.01 -19.87 11.39
C ALA A 183 -2.39 -19.09 12.56
N ALA A 184 -1.90 -19.78 13.59
CA ALA A 184 -1.21 -19.18 14.73
C ALA A 184 0.14 -18.56 14.33
N ALA A 185 0.89 -19.21 13.42
CA ALA A 185 2.12 -18.66 12.88
C ALA A 185 1.87 -17.41 12.01
N ALA A 186 0.82 -17.43 11.19
CA ALA A 186 0.39 -16.27 10.41
C ALA A 186 -0.08 -15.12 11.32
N ALA A 187 -0.82 -15.42 12.39
CA ALA A 187 -1.25 -14.44 13.38
C ALA A 187 -0.06 -13.87 14.19
N ALA A 188 0.92 -14.70 14.56
CA ALA A 188 2.14 -14.26 15.23
C ALA A 188 3.02 -13.40 14.31
N GLN A 189 3.09 -13.74 13.03
CA GLN A 189 3.73 -12.89 12.02
C GLN A 189 2.98 -11.56 11.87
N ALA A 190 1.65 -11.56 11.78
CA ALA A 190 0.87 -10.32 11.73
C ALA A 190 1.04 -9.45 12.99
N ALA A 191 1.08 -10.06 14.18
CA ALA A 191 1.28 -9.37 15.45
C ALA A 191 2.70 -8.79 15.59
N SER A 192 3.73 -9.53 15.17
CA SER A 192 5.11 -9.02 15.14
C SER A 192 5.31 -7.91 14.11
N GLN A 193 4.59 -7.96 12.98
CA GLN A 193 4.57 -6.88 12.00
C GLN A 193 3.87 -5.63 12.54
N ALA A 194 2.70 -5.78 13.18
CA ALA A 194 2.00 -4.68 13.84
C ALA A 194 2.85 -4.06 14.98
N ALA A 195 3.57 -4.89 15.74
CA ALA A 195 4.52 -4.43 16.75
C ALA A 195 5.73 -3.72 16.14
N ALA A 196 6.25 -4.17 14.99
CA ALA A 196 7.32 -3.48 14.26
C ALA A 196 6.86 -2.12 13.71
N LEU A 197 5.61 -2.01 13.25
CA LEU A 197 5.00 -0.72 12.87
C LEU A 197 4.94 0.22 14.09
N LYS A 198 4.54 -0.27 15.28
CA LYS A 198 4.46 0.52 16.52
C LYS A 198 5.83 0.89 17.11
N LEU A 199 6.86 0.05 16.96
CA LEU A 199 8.23 0.39 17.39
C LEU A 199 8.88 1.45 16.50
N SER A 200 8.48 1.52 15.23
CA SER A 200 8.97 2.51 14.26
C SER A 200 8.47 3.93 14.55
N SER A 201 7.39 4.05 15.31
CA SER A 201 6.80 5.33 15.75
C SER A 201 7.76 6.15 16.63
N SER A 202 8.73 5.51 17.27
CA SER A 202 9.77 6.17 18.11
C SER A 202 11.00 6.64 17.33
N THR A 203 11.06 6.39 16.02
CA THR A 203 12.13 6.88 15.13
C THR A 203 11.52 7.56 13.91
N ALA A 204 10.62 8.52 14.17
CA ALA A 204 10.08 9.37 13.12
C ALA A 204 11.23 10.21 12.54
N ILE A 205 11.57 9.94 11.27
CA ILE A 205 12.57 10.68 10.52
C ILE A 205 12.05 12.10 10.34
N THR A 206 12.61 13.05 11.09
CA THR A 206 12.56 14.47 10.73
C THR A 206 13.26 14.65 9.38
N ALA A 207 12.48 15.03 8.37
CA ALA A 207 12.89 15.22 6.99
C ALA A 207 13.84 16.44 6.79
N ALA A 208 15.08 16.35 7.29
CA ALA A 208 16.11 17.36 7.04
C ALA A 208 17.43 16.77 6.48
N ALA A 209 17.58 15.44 6.46
CA ALA A 209 18.64 14.76 5.73
C ALA A 209 18.01 13.55 5.05
N TYR A 210 18.19 13.41 3.72
CA TYR A 210 17.90 12.15 3.07
C TYR A 210 18.72 11.07 3.79
N PRO A 211 18.08 10.09 4.46
CA PRO A 211 18.83 9.11 5.22
C PRO A 211 19.71 8.33 4.24
N SER A 212 20.96 8.06 4.61
CA SER A 212 21.88 7.27 3.76
C SER A 212 21.49 5.78 3.69
N THR A 213 20.51 5.36 4.48
CA THR A 213 20.01 3.99 4.58
C THR A 213 18.50 3.98 4.76
N VAL A 214 17.82 2.94 4.26
CA VAL A 214 16.39 2.71 4.52
C VAL A 214 16.23 2.10 5.92
N ALA A 215 15.29 2.62 6.71
CA ALA A 215 15.03 2.08 8.04
C ALA A 215 14.55 0.61 7.96
N PRO A 216 15.00 -0.30 8.84
CA PRO A 216 14.67 -1.73 8.74
C PRO A 216 13.17 -2.05 8.68
N ALA A 217 12.34 -1.30 9.42
CA ALA A 217 10.90 -1.50 9.40
C ALA A 217 10.23 -1.03 8.10
N VAL A 218 10.74 0.06 7.51
CA VAL A 218 10.30 0.53 6.19
C VAL A 218 10.65 -0.53 5.15
N GLN A 219 11.88 -1.05 5.18
CA GLN A 219 12.32 -2.11 4.28
C GLN A 219 11.47 -3.38 4.43
N ALA A 220 11.19 -3.82 5.65
CA ALA A 220 10.38 -5.00 5.90
C ALA A 220 8.93 -4.84 5.40
N LEU A 221 8.31 -3.68 5.63
CA LEU A 221 6.97 -3.38 5.13
C LEU A 221 6.95 -3.31 3.59
N ALA A 222 7.95 -2.66 3.00
CA ALA A 222 8.10 -2.60 1.54
C ALA A 222 8.27 -4.00 0.94
N GLN A 223 9.04 -4.89 1.59
CA GLN A 223 9.19 -6.27 1.14
C GLN A 223 7.86 -7.03 1.11
N GLN A 224 7.00 -6.86 2.12
CA GLN A 224 5.66 -7.47 2.12
C GLN A 224 4.78 -6.95 0.98
N LEU A 225 4.86 -5.66 0.68
CA LEU A 225 4.17 -5.08 -0.45
C LEU A 225 4.72 -5.63 -1.77
N MET A 226 6.03 -5.84 -1.88
CA MET A 226 6.63 -6.49 -3.06
C MET A 226 6.25 -7.97 -3.19
N ASP A 227 6.00 -8.68 -2.09
CA ASP A 227 5.43 -10.04 -2.13
C ASP A 227 3.97 -10.00 -2.65
N ALA A 228 3.21 -8.98 -2.27
CA ALA A 228 1.87 -8.73 -2.83
C ALA A 228 1.93 -8.39 -4.33
N VAL A 229 2.99 -7.71 -4.79
CA VAL A 229 3.23 -7.46 -6.22
C VAL A 229 3.56 -8.76 -6.94
N ALA A 230 4.46 -9.58 -6.37
CA ALA A 230 4.86 -10.86 -6.96
C ALA A 230 3.69 -11.85 -7.10
N SER A 231 2.75 -11.84 -6.16
CA SER A 231 1.51 -12.62 -6.23
C SER A 231 0.45 -12.02 -7.16
N GLY A 232 0.69 -10.83 -7.70
CA GLY A 232 -0.25 -10.09 -8.53
C GLY A 232 -1.41 -9.48 -7.75
N LYS A 233 -1.39 -9.47 -6.42
CA LYS A 233 -2.43 -8.85 -5.59
C LYS A 233 -2.34 -7.32 -5.62
N LEU A 234 -1.12 -6.78 -5.59
CA LEU A 234 -0.83 -5.35 -5.78
C LEU A 234 -0.28 -5.12 -7.20
N VAL A 235 -0.80 -4.11 -7.89
CA VAL A 235 -0.31 -3.72 -9.22
C VAL A 235 -0.15 -2.20 -9.34
N GLY A 236 0.79 -1.78 -10.19
CA GLY A 236 1.01 -0.38 -10.55
C GLY A 236 0.36 -0.01 -11.88
N SER A 237 0.09 1.27 -12.05
CA SER A 237 -0.24 1.85 -13.36
C SER A 237 1.03 2.19 -14.17
N ARG A 238 0.88 2.86 -15.32
CA ARG A 238 2.00 3.44 -16.06
C ARG A 238 1.89 4.97 -16.02
N PRO A 239 2.98 5.69 -15.70
CA PRO A 239 4.29 5.23 -15.24
C PRO A 239 4.26 4.42 -13.93
N ASP A 240 5.23 3.51 -13.80
CA ASP A 240 5.23 2.55 -12.69
C ASP A 240 5.78 3.19 -11.41
N HIS A 241 4.91 3.35 -10.41
CA HIS A 241 5.24 3.82 -9.06
C HIS A 241 5.56 2.67 -8.08
N ILE A 242 5.29 1.41 -8.44
CA ILE A 242 5.63 0.25 -7.58
C ILE A 242 7.14 0.09 -7.45
N LYS A 243 7.90 0.52 -8.46
CA LYS A 243 9.38 0.54 -8.40
C LYS A 243 9.92 1.33 -7.19
N GLU A 244 9.20 2.33 -6.70
CA GLU A 244 9.59 3.12 -5.53
C GLU A 244 9.56 2.27 -4.26
N ILE A 245 8.51 1.45 -4.10
CA ILE A 245 8.42 0.44 -3.04
C ILE A 245 9.54 -0.60 -3.22
N GLY A 246 9.85 -0.97 -4.47
CA GLY A 246 10.96 -1.87 -4.81
C GLY A 246 12.33 -1.37 -4.33
N TYR A 247 12.63 -0.07 -4.48
CA TYR A 247 13.85 0.53 -3.94
C TYR A 247 13.90 0.43 -2.40
N LEU A 248 12.79 0.71 -1.72
CA LEU A 248 12.74 0.60 -0.27
C LEU A 248 12.91 -0.85 0.21
N ALA A 249 12.29 -1.82 -0.48
CA ALA A 249 12.41 -3.25 -0.18
C ALA A 249 13.85 -3.76 -0.35
N SER A 250 14.58 -3.27 -1.36
CA SER A 250 16.00 -3.59 -1.56
C SER A 250 16.94 -2.84 -0.63
N GLY A 251 16.42 -1.94 0.22
CA GLY A 251 17.21 -1.09 1.10
C GLY A 251 17.95 0.04 0.36
N GLN A 252 17.55 0.33 -0.88
CA GLN A 252 18.15 1.33 -1.73
C GLN A 252 17.52 2.71 -1.50
N VAL A 253 18.37 3.69 -1.21
CA VAL A 253 17.97 5.11 -1.18
C VAL A 253 18.21 5.69 -2.57
N VAL A 254 17.13 6.10 -3.24
CA VAL A 254 17.19 6.79 -4.53
C VAL A 254 16.70 8.22 -4.33
N ASP A 255 17.50 9.18 -4.78
CA ASP A 255 17.19 10.60 -4.62
C ASP A 255 15.85 10.94 -5.28
N GLY A 256 15.00 11.68 -4.57
CA GLY A 256 13.63 12.02 -5.03
C GLY A 256 12.65 10.85 -5.10
N CYS A 257 12.99 9.65 -4.61
CA CYS A 257 12.14 8.45 -4.65
C CYS A 257 11.79 7.91 -3.27
N GLY A 258 11.90 8.74 -2.22
CA GLY A 258 11.42 8.37 -0.89
C GLY A 258 9.90 8.18 -0.86
N VAL A 259 9.41 7.31 0.01
CA VAL A 259 7.97 7.13 0.27
C VAL A 259 7.74 7.19 1.76
N ASP A 260 6.76 7.97 2.19
CA ASP A 260 6.35 8.04 3.60
C ASP A 260 5.90 6.65 4.08
N ILE A 261 6.33 6.24 5.27
CA ILE A 261 5.94 4.93 5.81
C ILE A 261 4.41 4.81 5.96
N ARG A 262 3.70 5.91 6.25
CA ARG A 262 2.23 5.94 6.37
C ARG A 262 1.56 5.65 5.03
N VAL A 263 2.18 6.06 3.92
CA VAL A 263 1.73 5.68 2.56
C VAL A 263 1.88 4.17 2.37
N LEU A 264 3.03 3.59 2.72
CA LEU A 264 3.21 2.13 2.64
C LEU A 264 2.22 1.36 3.53
N GLN A 265 1.97 1.86 4.75
CA GLN A 265 1.01 1.28 5.68
C GLN A 265 -0.41 1.35 5.12
N THR A 266 -0.77 2.45 4.47
CA THR A 266 -2.07 2.62 3.79
C THR A 266 -2.24 1.62 2.65
N ILE A 267 -1.21 1.44 1.82
CA ILE A 267 -1.22 0.41 0.77
C ILE A 267 -1.35 -0.99 1.39
N LYS A 268 -0.68 -1.25 2.51
CA LYS A 268 -0.79 -2.53 3.23
C LYS A 268 -2.20 -2.79 3.73
N VAL A 269 -2.87 -1.79 4.31
CA VAL A 269 -4.29 -1.90 4.73
C VAL A 269 -5.16 -2.25 3.53
N ALA A 270 -4.96 -1.62 2.37
CA ALA A 270 -5.68 -1.97 1.15
C ALA A 270 -5.37 -3.41 0.70
N VAL A 271 -4.09 -3.81 0.67
CA VAL A 271 -3.69 -5.16 0.29
C VAL A 271 -4.27 -6.22 1.22
N ASP A 272 -4.42 -5.95 2.51
CA ASP A 272 -4.98 -6.92 3.46
C ASP A 272 -6.50 -7.09 3.34
N ASN A 273 -7.21 -6.06 2.89
CA ASN A 273 -8.68 -6.00 2.96
C ASN A 273 -9.40 -6.14 1.61
N PHE A 274 -8.64 -6.18 0.51
CA PHE A 274 -9.16 -6.25 -0.85
C PHE A 274 -8.47 -7.35 -1.64
N SER A 275 -9.19 -7.99 -2.58
CA SER A 275 -8.67 -9.12 -3.36
C SER A 275 -7.64 -8.71 -4.41
N LYS A 276 -7.71 -7.46 -4.87
CA LYS A 276 -6.82 -6.83 -5.85
C LYS A 276 -6.72 -5.35 -5.53
N VAL A 277 -5.51 -4.79 -5.60
CA VAL A 277 -5.24 -3.37 -5.35
C VAL A 277 -4.41 -2.81 -6.50
N GLY A 278 -4.85 -1.70 -7.08
CA GLY A 278 -4.12 -0.95 -8.09
C GLY A 278 -3.75 0.44 -7.58
N VAL A 279 -2.45 0.77 -7.64
CA VAL A 279 -1.91 2.09 -7.28
C VAL A 279 -1.48 2.81 -8.55
N SER A 280 -1.99 4.02 -8.77
CA SER A 280 -1.62 4.83 -9.92
C SER A 280 -0.44 5.74 -9.64
N ASP A 281 -0.35 6.32 -8.44
CA ASP A 281 0.66 7.32 -8.09
C ASP A 281 1.12 7.20 -6.64
N ILE A 282 2.41 7.44 -6.40
CA ILE A 282 3.01 7.52 -5.06
C ILE A 282 3.96 8.73 -4.99
N ASN A 283 5.16 8.64 -5.56
CA ASN A 283 6.11 9.74 -5.64
C ASN A 283 6.30 10.18 -7.09
N ARG A 284 5.54 11.19 -7.52
CA ARG A 284 5.64 11.79 -8.85
C ARG A 284 6.97 12.51 -9.09
N LEU A 285 7.70 12.91 -8.04
CA LEU A 285 9.08 13.41 -8.20
C LEU A 285 10.01 12.30 -8.71
N CYS A 286 9.84 11.06 -8.24
CA CYS A 286 10.64 9.91 -8.66
C CYS A 286 10.45 9.56 -10.14
N THR A 287 9.22 9.70 -10.66
CA THR A 287 8.88 9.41 -12.05
C THR A 287 9.05 10.61 -12.97
N GLY A 288 9.24 11.81 -12.42
CA GLY A 288 9.29 13.06 -13.18
C GLY A 288 7.92 13.51 -13.71
N GLN A 289 6.82 12.93 -13.23
CA GLN A 289 5.47 13.31 -13.64
C GLN A 289 5.02 14.60 -12.98
N ILE A 290 4.34 15.43 -13.76
CA ILE A 290 3.70 16.66 -13.30
C ILE A 290 2.23 16.58 -13.69
N GLU A 291 1.37 16.36 -12.70
CA GLU A 291 -0.06 16.16 -12.88
C GLU A 291 -0.84 16.87 -11.78
N GLY A 292 -2.10 17.19 -12.05
CA GLY A 292 -2.99 17.87 -11.10
C GLY A 292 -2.38 19.18 -10.58
N ALA A 293 -2.23 19.30 -9.26
CA ALA A 293 -1.61 20.45 -8.57
C ALA A 293 -0.12 20.70 -8.91
N GLY A 294 0.45 19.93 -9.84
CA GLY A 294 1.82 20.08 -10.32
C GLY A 294 2.85 19.86 -9.22
N THR A 295 3.88 20.70 -9.17
CA THR A 295 4.95 20.60 -8.16
C THR A 295 4.49 20.92 -6.74
N ASN A 296 3.25 21.44 -6.55
CA ASN A 296 2.63 21.65 -5.25
C ASN A 296 1.85 20.41 -4.74
N SER A 297 1.73 19.36 -5.56
CA SER A 297 1.07 18.12 -5.16
C SER A 297 1.85 17.42 -4.04
N PRO A 298 1.21 16.83 -3.03
CA PRO A 298 1.86 15.95 -2.05
C PRO A 298 2.62 14.77 -2.66
N HIS A 299 2.27 14.35 -3.88
CA HIS A 299 3.06 13.37 -4.62
C HIS A 299 4.45 13.88 -5.05
N TYR A 300 4.66 15.20 -5.10
CA TYR A 300 5.85 15.83 -5.67
C TYR A 300 6.60 16.75 -4.71
N ARG A 301 5.87 17.62 -3.98
CA ARG A 301 6.47 18.65 -3.13
C ARG A 301 7.21 18.04 -1.95
N SER A 302 8.18 18.78 -1.42
CA SER A 302 8.94 18.38 -0.22
C SER A 302 9.58 16.98 -0.34
N GLY A 303 10.12 16.65 -1.52
CA GLY A 303 10.73 15.34 -1.81
C GLY A 303 9.76 14.27 -2.32
N GLY A 304 8.46 14.59 -2.40
CA GLY A 304 7.42 13.69 -2.88
C GLY A 304 7.16 12.49 -1.97
N GLY A 305 6.28 11.59 -2.40
CA GLY A 305 5.98 10.35 -1.68
C GLY A 305 5.14 10.52 -0.41
N HIS A 306 4.45 11.65 -0.26
CA HIS A 306 3.55 11.92 0.88
C HIS A 306 2.11 11.48 0.63
N ALA A 307 1.82 10.91 -0.55
CA ALA A 307 0.49 10.55 -1.00
C ALA A 307 0.45 9.23 -1.76
N VAL A 308 -0.75 8.67 -1.89
CA VAL A 308 -1.05 7.52 -2.74
C VAL A 308 -2.40 7.71 -3.43
N ASP A 309 -2.41 7.44 -4.73
CA ASP A 309 -3.63 7.35 -5.53
C ASP A 309 -3.93 5.87 -5.82
N PHE A 310 -5.07 5.39 -5.34
CA PHE A 310 -5.59 4.08 -5.72
C PHE A 310 -6.54 4.23 -6.91
N TYR A 311 -6.37 3.42 -7.95
CA TYR A 311 -7.27 3.43 -9.10
C TYR A 311 -8.11 2.14 -9.21
N ILE A 312 -7.71 1.07 -8.51
CA ILE A 312 -8.45 -0.20 -8.46
C ILE A 312 -8.50 -0.76 -7.04
N LEU A 313 -9.67 -1.24 -6.61
CA LEU A 313 -9.83 -2.15 -5.46
C LEU A 313 -10.79 -3.28 -5.84
N ASN A 314 -10.56 -4.50 -5.35
CA ASN A 314 -11.30 -5.71 -5.73
C ASN A 314 -11.38 -6.00 -7.25
N GLY A 315 -10.56 -5.32 -8.06
CA GLY A 315 -10.62 -5.38 -9.52
C GLY A 315 -11.56 -4.34 -10.15
N HIS A 316 -12.23 -3.51 -9.36
CA HIS A 316 -13.10 -2.42 -9.81
C HIS A 316 -12.36 -1.09 -9.85
N SER A 317 -12.63 -0.27 -10.87
CA SER A 317 -12.13 1.10 -10.92
C SER A 317 -12.75 1.96 -9.81
N LEU A 318 -11.97 2.89 -9.28
CA LEU A 318 -12.41 3.78 -8.20
C LEU A 318 -12.90 5.13 -8.70
N THR A 319 -13.73 5.75 -7.87
CA THR A 319 -14.23 7.12 -8.02
C THR A 319 -13.98 7.97 -6.78
N GLY A 320 -13.54 7.36 -5.68
CA GLY A 320 -13.39 7.98 -4.36
C GLY A 320 -14.69 8.11 -3.57
N GLY A 321 -15.85 7.81 -4.16
CA GLY A 321 -17.16 7.72 -3.50
C GLY A 321 -17.89 6.39 -3.70
N ASP A 322 -17.33 5.47 -4.49
CA ASP A 322 -17.84 4.11 -4.66
C ASP A 322 -17.69 3.27 -3.37
N SER A 323 -18.32 2.10 -3.34
CA SER A 323 -18.36 1.24 -2.15
C SER A 323 -16.99 0.75 -1.71
N ASP A 324 -16.06 0.47 -2.64
CA ASP A 324 -14.73 -0.01 -2.29
C ASP A 324 -13.87 1.13 -1.73
N SER A 325 -13.96 2.33 -2.33
CA SER A 325 -13.35 3.55 -1.80
C SER A 325 -13.84 3.86 -0.37
N MET A 326 -15.15 3.86 -0.16
CA MET A 326 -15.74 4.14 1.16
C MET A 326 -15.39 3.07 2.19
N LYS A 327 -15.26 1.81 1.79
CA LYS A 327 -14.78 0.74 2.67
C LYS A 327 -13.34 1.00 3.11
N LEU A 328 -12.43 1.33 2.19
CA LEU A 328 -11.04 1.62 2.54
C LEU A 328 -10.94 2.82 3.48
N LEU A 329 -11.69 3.90 3.21
CA LEU A 329 -11.68 5.09 4.06
C LEU A 329 -12.17 4.80 5.49
N ARG A 330 -13.22 4.00 5.66
CA ARG A 330 -13.69 3.59 6.99
C ARG A 330 -12.71 2.69 7.73
N LEU A 331 -11.92 1.88 7.02
CA LEU A 331 -10.84 1.09 7.61
C LEU A 331 -9.67 1.99 8.05
N LEU A 332 -9.38 3.03 7.28
CA LEU A 332 -8.26 3.94 7.54
C LEU A 332 -8.57 4.96 8.62
N ASP A 333 -9.78 5.51 8.67
CA ASP A 333 -10.15 6.62 9.59
C ASP A 333 -9.73 6.37 11.05
N PRO A 334 -9.98 5.20 11.69
CA PRO A 334 -9.52 4.98 13.07
C PRO A 334 -8.01 4.74 13.19
N LEU A 335 -7.31 4.41 12.10
CA LEU A 335 -5.89 4.04 12.10
C LEU A 335 -4.97 5.22 11.78
N VAL A 336 -5.42 6.15 10.94
CA VAL A 336 -4.56 7.24 10.46
C VAL A 336 -4.47 8.37 11.49
N PRO A 337 -3.35 9.09 11.52
CA PRO A 337 -3.24 10.28 12.35
C PRO A 337 -4.24 11.37 11.93
N PRO A 338 -4.69 12.23 12.88
CA PRO A 338 -5.56 13.36 12.57
C PRO A 338 -4.97 14.28 11.49
N ASN A 339 -5.85 14.85 10.66
CA ASN A 339 -5.52 15.68 9.50
C ASN A 339 -4.83 14.92 8.36
N THR A 340 -5.12 13.62 8.22
CA THR A 340 -4.80 12.88 6.99
C THR A 340 -5.77 13.34 5.91
N ASN A 341 -5.27 13.80 4.77
CA ASN A 341 -6.12 14.34 3.72
C ASN A 341 -6.63 13.23 2.82
N VAL A 342 -7.88 13.36 2.36
CA VAL A 342 -8.48 12.45 1.37
C VAL A 342 -9.21 13.23 0.30
N GLY A 343 -8.94 12.90 -0.96
CA GLY A 343 -9.54 13.57 -2.11
C GLY A 343 -10.98 13.10 -2.38
N GLN A 344 -11.53 13.52 -3.52
CA GLN A 344 -12.80 13.03 -4.07
C GLN A 344 -14.04 13.25 -3.18
N SER A 345 -14.01 14.27 -2.31
CA SER A 345 -15.18 14.60 -1.48
C SER A 345 -16.42 14.94 -2.32
N GLY A 346 -16.23 15.56 -3.49
CA GLY A 346 -17.31 15.88 -4.45
C GLY A 346 -17.95 14.66 -5.12
N CYS A 347 -17.40 13.46 -4.92
CA CYS A 347 -17.90 12.21 -5.49
C CYS A 347 -18.72 11.41 -4.46
N ARG A 348 -18.80 11.88 -3.21
CA ARG A 348 -19.48 11.22 -2.10
C ARG A 348 -20.86 11.83 -1.87
N SER A 349 -21.82 11.02 -1.43
CA SER A 349 -23.05 11.55 -0.84
C SER A 349 -22.67 12.31 0.45
N SER A 350 -23.15 13.55 0.59
CA SER A 350 -22.80 14.52 1.63
C SER A 350 -22.41 13.95 3.01
N GLY A 351 -21.28 14.42 3.56
CA GLY A 351 -20.85 14.28 4.96
C GLY A 351 -20.46 12.86 5.36
N SER A 352 -19.22 12.46 5.06
CA SER A 352 -18.73 11.10 5.36
C SER A 352 -18.58 10.79 6.86
N GLY A 353 -18.53 11.82 7.70
CA GLY A 353 -18.46 11.69 9.17
C GLY A 353 -17.12 11.17 9.70
N PHE A 354 -16.05 11.27 8.92
CA PHE A 354 -14.71 10.84 9.33
C PHE A 354 -14.15 11.73 10.44
N VAL A 355 -13.39 11.11 11.34
CA VAL A 355 -12.81 11.80 12.52
C VAL A 355 -11.39 12.28 12.25
N ASN A 356 -10.56 11.46 11.62
CA ASN A 356 -9.15 11.74 11.39
C ASN A 356 -8.86 12.16 9.94
N LEU A 357 -9.81 11.90 9.03
CA LEU A 357 -9.70 12.24 7.61
C LEU A 357 -10.26 13.65 7.32
N SER A 358 -9.42 14.48 6.69
CA SER A 358 -9.77 15.79 6.16
C SER A 358 -10.11 15.68 4.68
N GLU A 359 -11.37 15.88 4.33
CA GLU A 359 -11.86 15.70 2.95
C GLU A 359 -11.61 16.94 2.08
N PHE A 360 -11.17 16.76 0.84
CA PHE A 360 -11.08 17.83 -0.17
C PHE A 360 -11.59 17.36 -1.54
N SER A 361 -11.95 18.33 -2.40
CA SER A 361 -12.48 18.04 -3.73
C SER A 361 -11.36 17.71 -4.71
N ASP A 362 -11.55 16.64 -5.48
CA ASP A 362 -10.65 16.19 -6.55
C ASP A 362 -11.46 15.36 -7.57
N SER A 363 -10.85 15.01 -8.69
CA SER A 363 -11.43 14.25 -9.80
C SER A 363 -11.87 12.84 -9.39
N CYS A 364 -13.07 12.43 -9.82
CA CYS A 364 -13.71 11.16 -9.45
C CYS A 364 -13.19 9.94 -10.25
N SER A 365 -11.88 9.81 -10.41
CA SER A 365 -11.23 8.74 -11.20
C SER A 365 -10.33 7.82 -10.39
N HIS A 366 -10.11 8.14 -9.12
CA HIS A 366 -9.21 7.44 -8.20
C HIS A 366 -9.63 7.74 -6.76
N LEU A 367 -8.93 7.17 -5.79
CA LEU A 367 -8.99 7.56 -4.38
C LEU A 367 -7.62 8.06 -3.94
N HIS A 368 -7.53 9.35 -3.63
CA HIS A 368 -6.35 10.02 -3.11
C HIS A 368 -6.31 9.99 -1.59
N VAL A 369 -5.17 9.63 -1.01
CA VAL A 369 -4.87 9.75 0.43
C VAL A 369 -3.48 10.37 0.60
N ASP A 370 -3.36 11.44 1.40
CA ASP A 370 -2.05 12.03 1.71
C ASP A 370 -1.87 12.41 3.17
N PHE A 371 -0.60 12.46 3.57
CA PHE A 371 -0.18 12.68 4.94
C PHE A 371 0.61 13.99 5.13
N ILE A 372 0.58 14.89 4.15
CA ILE A 372 1.44 16.09 4.18
C ILE A 372 1.08 17.05 5.31
N SER A 373 -0.18 17.01 5.75
CA SER A 373 -0.72 17.82 6.85
C SER A 373 -0.97 17.01 8.12
N ALA A 374 -0.72 15.69 8.08
CA ALA A 374 -1.14 14.78 9.14
C ALA A 374 -0.20 14.82 10.35
N ARG A 375 -0.78 14.74 11.55
CA ARG A 375 -0.05 14.84 12.83
C ARG A 375 0.15 13.45 13.45
N GLY A 376 1.25 12.80 13.08
CA GLY A 376 1.65 11.49 13.61
C GLY A 376 2.59 10.77 12.66
N SER A 377 3.44 9.89 13.17
CA SER A 377 4.52 9.27 12.40
C SER A 377 4.16 7.93 11.75
N THR A 378 3.06 7.29 12.17
CA THR A 378 2.58 5.99 11.68
C THR A 378 1.06 5.91 11.78
N LEU A 379 0.46 4.90 11.14
CA LEU A 379 -0.88 4.40 11.49
C LEU A 379 -0.83 3.67 12.85
N SER A 380 -1.93 3.68 13.62
CA SER A 380 -1.98 3.22 15.04
C SER A 380 -2.97 2.10 15.33
#